data_AF-A0AA88GPT7-F1
#
_entry.id   AF-A0AA88GPT7-F1
#
_cell.length_a   1.000
_cell.length_b   1.000
_cell.length_c   1.000
_cell.angle_alpha   90.00
_cell.angle_beta   90.00
_cell.angle_gamma   90.00
#
_symmetry.space_group_name_H-M   'P 1'
#
loop_
_entity.id
_entity.type
_entity.pdbx_description
1 polymer ?
#
loop_
_entity_poly.entity_id
_entity_poly.type
_entity_poly.pdbx_seq_one_letter_code
_entity_poly.pdbx_strand_id
1 'polypeptide(L)'
;MSSQQPHDDFSADLILVYADDNKSSVKIIDDGDETSPIVPFMYLGPHFSAERDSDYLRNSKSITHILNVTKEISCKHKDSLTTIQILIDDNPNEALEHHIPQALQFINDCMKEKGTILVHCQAGISRSSSMVIAFVMNCLRMNLHDAYHYVKKRRSCISPNVGFISKLANYEIQILGVNKSSLDLQDYYATWILEFFPSVMTKERIKEIIEEKGDFDEALDCILSSSF
;
A
#
# COMPACT_ATOMS: atom_id res chain seq x y z
N MET A 1 32.81 -8.32 11.04
CA MET A 1 31.42 -8.37 11.54
C MET A 1 30.52 -8.27 10.33
N SER A 2 29.98 -9.40 9.89
CA SER A 2 29.20 -9.51 8.65
C SER A 2 27.80 -8.93 8.88
N SER A 3 27.43 -7.90 8.11
CA SER A 3 26.07 -7.39 8.03
C SER A 3 25.17 -8.44 7.40
N GLN A 4 24.31 -9.08 8.20
CA GLN A 4 23.23 -9.92 7.69
C GLN A 4 22.22 -9.01 6.99
N GLN A 5 22.07 -9.16 5.66
CA GLN A 5 20.94 -8.58 4.94
C GLN A 5 19.67 -9.37 5.31
N PRO A 6 18.52 -8.71 5.55
CA PRO A 6 17.29 -9.37 6.01
C PRO A 6 16.52 -10.07 4.86
N HIS A 7 17.21 -10.61 3.85
CA HIS A 7 16.55 -11.09 2.62
C HIS A 7 15.94 -12.49 2.70
N ASP A 8 16.13 -13.23 3.80
CA ASP A 8 15.75 -14.64 3.90
C ASP A 8 14.79 -14.90 5.08
N ASP A 9 13.50 -14.56 4.96
CA ASP A 9 12.48 -15.20 5.83
C ASP A 9 11.01 -15.09 5.38
N PHE A 10 10.73 -14.98 4.07
CA PHE A 10 9.39 -15.25 3.53
C PHE A 10 9.47 -16.60 2.80
N SER A 11 8.87 -17.65 3.38
CA SER A 11 9.10 -19.02 2.89
C SER A 11 8.65 -19.18 1.44
N ALA A 12 9.35 -20.03 0.68
CA ALA A 12 8.97 -20.43 -0.68
C ALA A 12 7.52 -20.94 -0.76
N ASP A 13 6.97 -21.41 0.35
CA ASP A 13 5.58 -21.84 0.48
C ASP A 13 4.59 -20.70 0.20
N LEU A 14 4.95 -19.45 0.52
CA LEU A 14 4.13 -18.28 0.20
C LEU A 14 3.98 -18.13 -1.32
N ILE A 15 5.11 -18.12 -2.03
CA ILE A 15 5.15 -18.01 -3.48
C ILE A 15 4.39 -19.18 -4.12
N LEU A 16 4.52 -20.39 -3.58
CA LEU A 16 3.83 -21.58 -4.11
C LEU A 16 2.32 -21.55 -3.87
N VAL A 17 1.86 -21.14 -2.68
CA VAL A 17 0.43 -20.99 -2.37
C VAL A 17 -0.21 -19.90 -3.25
N TYR A 18 0.48 -18.79 -3.49
CA TYR A 18 -0.07 -17.68 -4.27
C TYR A 18 0.11 -17.80 -5.79
N ALA A 19 1.13 -18.51 -6.27
CA ALA A 19 1.28 -18.80 -7.69
C ALA A 19 0.13 -19.65 -8.23
N ASP A 20 -0.49 -20.50 -7.38
CA ASP A 20 -1.64 -21.32 -7.76
C ASP A 20 -2.98 -20.55 -7.68
N ASP A 21 -3.10 -19.60 -6.75
CA ASP A 21 -4.30 -18.77 -6.56
C ASP A 21 -4.55 -17.73 -7.67
N ASN A 22 -3.60 -17.52 -8.59
CA ASN A 22 -3.87 -16.81 -9.85
C ASN A 22 -4.92 -17.51 -10.74
N LYS A 23 -5.36 -18.73 -10.37
CA LYS A 23 -6.49 -19.45 -11.01
C LYS A 23 -7.80 -19.41 -10.21
N SER A 24 -7.76 -18.98 -8.94
CA SER A 24 -8.91 -18.95 -8.05
C SER A 24 -9.63 -17.62 -8.19
N SER A 25 -10.72 -17.59 -8.95
CA SER A 25 -11.66 -16.47 -8.97
C SER A 25 -12.36 -16.34 -7.62
N VAL A 26 -11.68 -15.82 -6.61
CA VAL A 26 -12.33 -15.31 -5.40
C VAL A 26 -13.27 -14.21 -5.86
N LYS A 27 -14.58 -14.40 -5.66
CA LYS A 27 -15.56 -13.33 -5.88
C LYS A 27 -15.24 -12.21 -4.89
N ILE A 28 -14.54 -11.19 -5.39
CA ILE A 28 -14.29 -9.96 -4.65
C ILE A 28 -15.60 -9.21 -4.60
N ILE A 29 -16.26 -9.27 -3.45
CA ILE A 29 -17.42 -8.45 -3.16
C ILE A 29 -16.86 -7.16 -2.56
N ASP A 30 -16.77 -6.11 -3.39
CA ASP A 30 -16.45 -4.76 -2.96
C ASP A 30 -17.76 -4.10 -2.47
N ASP A 31 -18.09 -4.34 -1.20
CA ASP A 31 -19.23 -3.68 -0.53
C ASP A 31 -18.89 -2.25 -0.08
N GLY A 32 -17.76 -1.69 -0.55
CA GLY A 32 -17.51 -0.26 -0.52
C GLY A 32 -17.21 0.39 0.84
N ASP A 33 -17.21 -0.34 1.96
CA ASP A 33 -16.96 0.31 3.26
C ASP A 33 -16.04 -0.46 4.24
N GLU A 34 -16.07 -1.78 4.35
CA GLU A 34 -15.34 -2.43 5.47
C GLU A 34 -13.86 -2.74 5.20
N THR A 35 -13.54 -3.82 4.49
CA THR A 35 -12.15 -4.28 4.32
C THR A 35 -12.06 -5.14 3.08
N SER A 36 -10.98 -5.03 2.33
CA SER A 36 -10.75 -5.82 1.11
C SER A 36 -9.72 -6.92 1.38
N PRO A 37 -10.00 -8.21 1.07
CA PRO A 37 -8.98 -9.25 1.14
C PRO A 37 -7.92 -9.01 0.05
N ILE A 38 -6.65 -9.00 0.45
CA ILE A 38 -5.52 -8.81 -0.47
C ILE A 38 -4.89 -10.16 -0.83
N VAL A 39 -4.63 -10.95 0.21
CA VAL A 39 -4.20 -12.35 0.16
C VAL A 39 -4.91 -13.09 1.30
N PRO A 40 -5.13 -14.41 1.27
CA PRO A 40 -5.75 -15.23 2.31
C PRO A 40 -5.61 -14.80 3.77
N PHE A 41 -4.44 -14.34 4.21
CA PHE A 41 -4.23 -13.93 5.61
C PHE A 41 -4.21 -12.41 5.82
N MET A 42 -4.43 -11.58 4.79
CA MET A 42 -4.30 -10.11 4.86
C MET A 42 -5.53 -9.38 4.32
N TYR A 43 -6.06 -8.49 5.14
CA TYR A 43 -7.08 -7.52 4.77
C TYR A 43 -6.49 -6.09 4.74
N LEU A 44 -7.03 -5.26 3.86
CA LEU A 44 -6.73 -3.82 3.76
C LEU A 44 -8.02 -3.01 3.95
N GLY A 45 -8.00 -1.99 4.81
CA GLY A 45 -9.19 -1.18 5.06
C GLY A 45 -8.96 0.20 5.70
N PRO A 46 -10.06 0.93 5.97
CA PRO A 46 -10.09 2.17 6.74
C PRO A 46 -10.09 1.91 8.25
N HIS A 47 -9.92 2.95 9.04
CA HIS A 47 -9.75 2.85 10.49
C HIS A 47 -10.98 2.28 11.22
N PHE A 48 -12.18 2.68 10.84
CA PHE A 48 -13.42 2.25 11.52
C PHE A 48 -13.62 0.73 11.46
N SER A 49 -13.03 0.06 10.47
CA SER A 49 -13.03 -1.40 10.39
C SER A 49 -12.17 -2.03 11.48
N ALA A 50 -11.06 -1.40 11.85
CA ALA A 50 -10.21 -1.83 12.97
C ALA A 50 -10.82 -1.47 14.34
N GLU A 51 -11.84 -0.61 14.38
CA GLU A 51 -12.54 -0.22 15.62
C GLU A 51 -13.75 -1.10 15.95
N ARG A 52 -14.12 -2.06 15.08
CA ARG A 52 -15.13 -3.07 15.37
C ARG A 52 -14.74 -3.91 16.58
N ASP A 53 -15.71 -4.46 17.30
CA ASP A 53 -15.44 -5.30 18.46
C ASP A 53 -14.46 -6.45 18.15
N SER A 54 -13.55 -6.80 19.08
CA SER A 54 -12.53 -7.82 18.82
C SER A 54 -13.12 -9.21 18.57
N ASP A 55 -14.25 -9.55 19.19
CA ASP A 55 -14.94 -10.80 18.91
C ASP A 55 -15.53 -10.79 17.50
N TYR A 56 -16.04 -9.64 17.05
CA TYR A 56 -16.48 -9.49 15.65
C TYR A 56 -15.31 -9.68 14.68
N LEU A 57 -14.17 -9.04 14.93
CA LEU A 57 -12.97 -9.17 14.08
C LEU A 57 -12.47 -10.62 13.98
N ARG A 58 -12.43 -11.33 15.12
CA ARG A 58 -12.04 -12.74 15.20
C ARG A 58 -13.07 -13.65 14.52
N ASN A 59 -14.35 -13.49 14.80
CA ASN A 59 -15.37 -14.41 14.31
C ASN A 59 -15.69 -14.21 12.82
N SER A 60 -15.62 -12.97 12.31
CA SER A 60 -15.97 -12.68 10.91
C SER A 60 -14.83 -12.95 9.93
N LYS A 61 -13.59 -12.61 10.31
CA LYS A 61 -12.43 -12.58 9.41
C LYS A 61 -11.19 -13.26 10.00
N SER A 62 -11.31 -13.90 11.18
CA SER A 62 -10.18 -14.52 11.90
C SER A 62 -9.03 -13.55 12.20
N ILE A 63 -9.33 -12.24 12.29
CA ILE A 63 -8.29 -11.23 12.52
C ILE A 63 -7.68 -11.44 13.90
N THR A 64 -6.36 -11.56 13.92
CA THR A 64 -5.51 -11.74 15.10
C THR A 64 -4.52 -10.60 15.27
N HIS A 65 -4.16 -9.96 14.15
CA HIS A 65 -3.15 -8.91 14.08
C HIS A 65 -3.72 -7.62 13.47
N ILE A 66 -3.28 -6.48 13.98
CA ILE A 66 -3.59 -5.16 13.40
C ILE A 66 -2.29 -4.39 13.14
N LEU A 67 -2.11 -3.93 11.91
CA LEU A 67 -1.10 -2.95 11.53
C LEU A 67 -1.78 -1.61 11.26
N ASN A 68 -1.63 -0.69 12.20
CA ASN A 68 -2.13 0.68 12.08
C ASN A 68 -1.04 1.59 11.51
N VAL A 69 -1.28 2.16 10.33
CA VAL A 69 -0.35 3.05 9.61
C VAL A 69 -0.83 4.50 9.71
N THR A 70 -1.13 4.96 10.93
CA THR A 70 -1.55 6.34 11.21
C THR A 70 -0.82 6.89 12.42
N LYS A 71 -0.68 8.21 12.46
CA LYS A 71 -0.17 8.93 13.62
C LYS A 71 -1.30 9.38 14.56
N GLU A 72 -2.44 9.71 13.96
CA GLU A 72 -3.57 10.38 14.57
C GLU A 72 -4.61 9.43 15.18
N ILE A 73 -4.62 8.14 14.83
CA ILE A 73 -5.62 7.17 15.29
C ILE A 73 -4.96 6.16 16.24
N SER A 74 -5.43 6.09 17.48
CA SER A 74 -4.92 5.14 18.46
C SER A 74 -5.44 3.73 18.22
N CYS A 75 -4.65 2.70 18.56
CA CYS A 75 -5.10 1.32 18.44
C CYS A 75 -6.06 0.94 19.58
N LYS A 76 -7.30 0.54 19.25
CA LYS A 76 -8.35 0.18 20.21
C LYS A 76 -8.12 -1.17 20.90
N HIS A 77 -7.59 -2.17 20.19
CA HIS A 77 -7.57 -3.57 20.64
C HIS A 77 -6.20 -4.05 21.14
N LYS A 78 -5.39 -3.17 21.73
CA LYS A 78 -4.01 -3.52 22.17
C LYS A 78 -3.96 -4.69 23.18
N ASP A 79 -5.03 -4.86 23.96
CA ASP A 79 -5.09 -5.92 24.99
C ASP A 79 -5.70 -7.23 24.48
N SER A 80 -6.37 -7.22 23.32
CA SER A 80 -7.09 -8.38 22.78
C SER A 80 -6.59 -8.87 21.42
N LEU A 81 -5.78 -8.08 20.70
CA LEU A 81 -5.19 -8.42 19.41
C LEU A 81 -3.72 -7.96 19.36
N THR A 82 -2.86 -8.74 18.70
CA THR A 82 -1.46 -8.36 18.49
C THR A 82 -1.41 -7.14 17.56
N THR A 83 -0.99 -5.99 18.08
CA THR A 83 -1.14 -4.73 17.34
C THR A 83 0.14 -3.90 17.38
N ILE A 84 0.55 -3.37 16.23
CA ILE A 84 1.54 -2.30 16.18
C ILE A 84 0.98 -1.07 15.49
N GLN A 85 1.56 0.08 15.83
CA GLN A 85 1.28 1.36 15.21
C GLN A 85 2.56 1.93 14.61
N ILE A 86 2.53 2.22 13.32
CA ILE A 86 3.58 2.93 12.60
C ILE A 86 3.07 4.35 12.35
N LEU A 87 3.71 5.31 12.99
CA LEU A 87 3.29 6.72 13.02
C LEU A 87 3.72 7.40 11.71
N ILE A 88 2.81 7.49 10.75
CA ILE A 88 3.04 8.07 9.42
C ILE A 88 1.92 9.06 9.11
N ASP A 89 2.32 10.27 8.73
CA ASP A 89 1.43 11.30 8.17
C ASP A 89 1.18 11.01 6.67
N ASP A 90 -0.04 11.28 6.16
CA ASP A 90 -0.36 11.09 4.73
C ASP A 90 0.17 12.26 3.89
N ASN A 91 1.48 12.45 3.95
CA ASN A 91 2.18 13.57 3.31
C ASN A 91 3.19 13.02 2.29
N PRO A 92 3.27 13.58 1.07
CA PRO A 92 4.26 13.17 0.06
C PRO A 92 5.71 13.19 0.56
N ASN A 93 6.04 14.07 1.52
CA ASN A 93 7.37 14.20 2.10
C ASN A 93 7.69 13.18 3.20
N GLU A 94 6.69 12.44 3.70
CA GLU A 94 6.88 11.49 4.80
C GLU A 94 7.73 10.30 4.36
N ALA A 95 8.74 9.93 5.16
CA ALA A 95 9.76 8.93 4.83
C ALA A 95 9.26 7.47 4.98
N LEU A 96 8.23 7.11 4.20
CA LEU A 96 7.59 5.79 4.17
C LEU A 96 8.61 4.63 4.13
N GLU A 97 9.66 4.78 3.33
CA GLU A 97 10.69 3.77 3.04
C GLU A 97 11.40 3.27 4.30
N HIS A 98 11.59 4.12 5.31
CA HIS A 98 12.22 3.72 6.57
C HIS A 98 11.34 2.81 7.43
N HIS A 99 10.03 2.81 7.17
CA HIS A 99 9.05 2.04 7.93
C HIS A 99 8.67 0.72 7.26
N ILE A 100 8.98 0.54 5.98
CA ILE A 100 8.71 -0.70 5.24
C ILE A 100 9.30 -1.92 5.96
N PRO A 101 10.57 -1.94 6.40
CA PRO A 101 11.13 -3.11 7.08
C PRO A 101 10.36 -3.51 8.35
N GLN A 102 9.93 -2.53 9.15
CA GLN A 102 9.14 -2.77 10.35
C GLN A 102 7.76 -3.36 10.03
N ALA A 103 7.08 -2.81 9.01
CA ALA A 103 5.80 -3.32 8.54
C ALA A 103 5.91 -4.75 8.03
N LEU A 104 6.93 -5.04 7.20
CA LEU A 104 7.17 -6.38 6.65
C LEU A 104 7.51 -7.39 7.73
N GLN A 105 8.32 -7.02 8.73
CA GLN A 105 8.63 -7.90 9.85
C GLN A 105 7.35 -8.29 10.60
N PHE A 106 6.50 -7.32 10.92
CA PHE A 106 5.24 -7.61 11.62
C PHE A 106 4.27 -8.47 10.81
N ILE A 107 4.19 -8.23 9.50
CA ILE A 107 3.41 -9.08 8.59
C ILE A 107 3.98 -10.51 8.59
N ASN A 108 5.31 -10.67 8.60
CA ASN A 108 5.96 -11.97 8.66
C ASN A 108 5.68 -12.72 9.96
N ASP A 109 5.74 -12.02 11.09
CA ASP A 109 5.45 -12.61 12.40
C ASP A 109 4.00 -13.12 12.46
N CYS A 110 3.05 -12.32 11.96
CA CYS A 110 1.65 -12.74 11.83
C CYS A 110 1.50 -14.05 11.05
N MET A 111 2.21 -14.20 9.93
CA MET A 111 2.16 -15.42 9.12
C MET A 111 2.78 -16.62 9.83
N LYS A 112 3.92 -16.44 10.51
CA LYS A 112 4.56 -17.52 11.29
C LYS A 112 3.65 -18.03 12.39
N GLU A 113 2.85 -17.15 12.97
CA GLU A 113 1.80 -17.46 13.94
C GLU A 113 0.52 -18.03 13.30
N LYS A 114 0.47 -18.15 11.96
CA LYS A 114 -0.72 -18.55 11.19
C LYS A 114 -1.94 -17.67 11.48
N GLY A 115 -1.69 -16.40 11.77
CA GLY A 115 -2.72 -15.40 12.02
C GLY A 115 -3.22 -14.72 10.75
N THR A 116 -4.34 -14.02 10.88
CA THR A 116 -4.82 -13.05 9.88
C THR A 116 -4.57 -11.62 10.36
N ILE A 117 -4.07 -10.77 9.45
CA ILE A 117 -3.77 -9.36 9.70
C ILE A 117 -4.74 -8.42 8.99
N LEU A 118 -5.13 -7.34 9.69
CA LEU A 118 -5.75 -6.16 9.10
C LEU A 118 -4.71 -5.04 9.04
N VAL A 119 -4.38 -4.58 7.85
CA VAL A 119 -3.57 -3.38 7.61
C VAL A 119 -4.51 -2.21 7.33
N HIS A 120 -4.45 -1.15 8.13
CA HIS A 120 -5.33 0.00 7.96
C HIS A 120 -4.61 1.33 8.13
N CYS A 121 -5.21 2.37 7.54
CA CYS A 121 -4.89 3.76 7.86
C CYS A 121 -6.20 4.49 8.16
N GLN A 122 -6.33 5.78 7.86
CA GLN A 122 -7.60 6.50 8.02
C GLN A 122 -8.67 6.01 7.02
N ALA A 123 -8.41 6.09 5.71
CA ALA A 123 -9.37 5.74 4.66
C ALA A 123 -9.07 4.40 3.94
N GLY A 124 -7.91 3.81 4.21
CA GLY A 124 -7.46 2.62 3.46
C GLY A 124 -7.11 2.93 2.00
N ILE A 125 -6.74 4.17 1.69
CA ILE A 125 -6.49 4.68 0.32
C ILE A 125 -4.99 4.81 0.03
N SER A 126 -4.21 5.43 0.93
CA SER A 126 -2.82 5.83 0.66
C SER A 126 -1.78 5.18 1.57
N ARG A 127 -1.70 5.53 2.86
CA ARG A 127 -0.68 4.98 3.79
C ARG A 127 -0.66 3.45 3.90
N SER A 128 -1.80 2.84 4.22
CA SER A 128 -1.88 1.39 4.40
C SER A 128 -1.76 0.62 3.08
N SER A 129 -2.33 1.14 1.99
CA SER A 129 -2.18 0.52 0.67
C SER A 129 -0.72 0.55 0.21
N SER A 130 0.03 1.61 0.53
CA SER A 130 1.47 1.69 0.22
C SER A 130 2.27 0.60 0.93
N MET A 131 2.01 0.35 2.21
CA MET A 131 2.64 -0.75 2.95
C MET A 131 2.26 -2.12 2.37
N VAL A 132 1.01 -2.29 1.96
CA VAL A 132 0.54 -3.53 1.31
C VAL A 132 1.20 -3.73 -0.05
N ILE A 133 1.36 -2.67 -0.86
CA ILE A 133 2.08 -2.75 -2.15
C ILE A 133 3.54 -3.12 -1.91
N ALA A 134 4.22 -2.52 -0.93
CA ALA A 134 5.58 -2.89 -0.55
C ALA A 134 5.69 -4.37 -0.15
N PHE A 135 4.71 -4.88 0.61
CA PHE A 135 4.60 -6.30 0.92
C PHE A 135 4.46 -7.17 -0.32
N VAL A 136 3.54 -6.83 -1.23
CA VAL A 136 3.32 -7.60 -2.48
C VAL A 136 4.59 -7.62 -3.33
N MET A 137 5.27 -6.49 -3.51
CA MET A 137 6.54 -6.44 -4.24
C MET A 137 7.61 -7.31 -3.58
N ASN A 138 7.80 -7.18 -2.26
CA ASN A 138 8.84 -7.89 -1.54
C ASN A 138 8.60 -9.41 -1.50
N CYS A 139 7.36 -9.82 -1.22
CA CYS A 139 7.05 -11.20 -0.87
C CYS A 139 6.60 -12.02 -2.09
N LEU A 140 5.87 -11.40 -3.03
CA LEU A 140 5.46 -12.05 -4.27
C LEU A 140 6.41 -11.76 -5.44
N ARG A 141 7.50 -11.01 -5.19
CA ARG A 141 8.50 -10.63 -6.19
C ARG A 141 7.89 -9.94 -7.42
N MET A 142 6.81 -9.20 -7.20
CA MET A 142 6.16 -8.39 -8.24
C MET A 142 6.90 -7.07 -8.39
N ASN A 143 7.00 -6.60 -9.64
CA ASN A 143 7.41 -5.24 -9.94
C ASN A 143 6.32 -4.24 -9.44
N LEU A 144 6.64 -2.96 -9.29
CA LEU A 144 5.73 -1.94 -8.76
C LEU A 144 4.44 -1.83 -9.58
N HIS A 145 4.54 -1.85 -10.91
CA HIS A 145 3.37 -1.80 -11.79
C HIS A 145 2.39 -2.94 -11.47
N ASP A 146 2.89 -4.18 -11.42
CA ASP A 146 2.06 -5.36 -11.19
C ASP A 146 1.56 -5.42 -9.76
N ALA A 147 2.39 -5.05 -8.77
CA ALA A 147 1.99 -4.99 -7.36
C ALA A 147 0.89 -3.95 -7.11
N TYR A 148 1.02 -2.74 -7.70
CA TYR A 148 -0.01 -1.71 -7.63
C TYR A 148 -1.33 -2.22 -8.20
N HIS A 149 -1.32 -2.78 -9.41
CA HIS A 149 -2.53 -3.28 -10.07
C HIS A 149 -3.11 -4.51 -9.36
N TYR A 150 -2.27 -5.37 -8.77
CA TYR A 150 -2.69 -6.50 -7.95
C TYR A 150 -3.54 -6.04 -6.75
N VAL A 151 -3.11 -4.99 -6.05
CA VAL A 151 -3.83 -4.43 -4.90
C VAL A 151 -5.04 -3.61 -5.38
N LYS A 152 -4.90 -2.79 -6.43
CA LYS A 152 -6.00 -1.98 -7.02
C LYS A 152 -7.17 -2.83 -7.48
N LYS A 153 -6.92 -4.00 -8.08
CA LYS A 153 -7.97 -4.95 -8.47
C LYS A 153 -8.77 -5.48 -7.28
N ARG A 154 -8.16 -5.53 -6.09
CA ARG A 154 -8.78 -6.06 -4.86
C ARG A 154 -9.40 -4.96 -4.00
N ARG A 155 -8.86 -3.74 -4.09
CA ARG A 155 -9.39 -2.53 -3.47
C ARG A 155 -9.31 -1.39 -4.47
N SER A 156 -10.42 -1.16 -5.16
CA SER A 156 -10.55 -0.21 -6.27
C SER A 156 -10.19 1.24 -5.89
N CYS A 157 -10.40 1.61 -4.62
CA CYS A 157 -10.18 2.95 -4.11
C CYS A 157 -8.74 3.27 -3.71
N ILE A 158 -7.76 2.35 -3.81
CA ILE A 158 -6.38 2.71 -3.47
C ILE A 158 -5.88 3.81 -4.41
N SER A 159 -5.24 4.82 -3.85
CA SER A 159 -4.57 5.89 -4.57
C SER A 159 -3.51 6.45 -3.62
N PRO A 160 -2.36 5.76 -3.44
CA PRO A 160 -1.23 6.31 -2.71
C PRO A 160 -0.87 7.70 -3.19
N ASN A 161 -0.53 8.58 -2.26
CA ASN A 161 -0.03 9.90 -2.64
C ASN A 161 1.24 9.76 -3.50
N VAL A 162 1.51 10.78 -4.31
CA VAL A 162 2.60 10.77 -5.30
C VAL A 162 3.98 10.53 -4.67
N GLY A 163 4.23 11.06 -3.48
CA GLY A 163 5.48 10.85 -2.76
C GLY A 163 5.67 9.40 -2.31
N PHE A 164 4.60 8.73 -1.88
CA PHE A 164 4.63 7.31 -1.54
C PHE A 164 4.87 6.41 -2.75
N ILE A 165 4.23 6.69 -3.90
CA ILE A 165 4.53 5.94 -5.12
C ILE A 165 6.00 6.13 -5.55
N SER A 166 6.54 7.35 -5.48
CA SER A 166 7.96 7.61 -5.78
C SER A 166 8.89 6.80 -4.86
N LYS A 167 8.57 6.74 -3.56
CA LYS A 167 9.30 5.92 -2.58
C LYS A 167 9.20 4.42 -2.86
N LEU A 168 8.03 3.94 -3.28
CA LEU A 168 7.85 2.55 -3.69
C LEU A 168 8.61 2.22 -4.98
N ALA A 169 8.73 3.17 -5.91
CA ALA A 169 9.54 3.02 -7.12
C ALA A 169 11.03 2.89 -6.80
N ASN A 170 11.53 3.68 -5.85
CA ASN A 170 12.90 3.52 -5.34
C ASN A 170 13.07 2.19 -4.61
N TYR A 171 12.07 1.76 -3.83
CA TYR A 171 12.09 0.48 -3.14
C TYR A 171 12.12 -0.71 -4.12
N GLU A 172 11.38 -0.65 -5.22
CA GLU A 172 11.44 -1.65 -6.29
C GLU A 172 12.86 -1.80 -6.86
N ILE A 173 13.49 -0.68 -7.21
CA ILE A 173 14.88 -0.64 -7.70
C ILE A 173 15.82 -1.34 -6.71
N GLN A 174 15.65 -1.07 -5.41
CA GLN A 174 16.48 -1.66 -4.35
C GLN A 174 16.28 -3.18 -4.21
N ILE A 175 15.03 -3.65 -4.19
CA ILE A 175 14.74 -5.07 -3.87
C ILE A 175 14.78 -6.00 -5.08
N LEU A 176 14.60 -5.48 -6.30
CA LEU A 176 14.62 -6.26 -7.54
C LEU A 176 15.90 -6.04 -8.35
N GLY A 177 16.74 -5.05 -7.99
CA GLY A 177 17.97 -4.75 -8.71
C GLY A 177 17.73 -4.25 -10.14
N VAL A 178 16.58 -3.62 -10.40
CA VAL A 178 16.24 -3.01 -11.69
C VAL A 178 16.74 -1.57 -11.75
N ASN A 179 17.05 -1.06 -12.95
CA ASN A 179 17.64 0.29 -13.09
C ASN A 179 16.60 1.43 -13.13
N LYS A 180 15.31 1.10 -13.19
CA LYS A 180 14.21 2.07 -13.22
C LYS A 180 12.93 1.43 -12.71
N SER A 181 12.00 2.27 -12.25
CA SER A 181 10.63 1.87 -11.90
C SER A 181 9.94 1.16 -13.06
N SER A 182 9.18 0.11 -12.77
CA SER A 182 8.25 -0.50 -13.74
C SER A 182 6.98 0.32 -13.95
N LEU A 183 6.60 1.14 -12.97
CA LEU A 183 5.46 2.05 -13.06
C LEU A 183 5.89 3.37 -13.71
N ASP A 184 5.13 3.82 -14.71
CA ASP A 184 5.27 5.16 -15.30
C ASP A 184 4.78 6.21 -14.29
N LEU A 185 5.71 6.84 -13.59
CA LEU A 185 5.43 7.83 -12.55
C LEU A 185 4.75 9.08 -13.12
N GLN A 186 5.14 9.52 -14.32
CA GLN A 186 4.55 10.69 -14.96
C GLN A 186 3.08 10.42 -15.32
N ASP A 187 2.80 9.23 -15.83
CA ASP A 187 1.44 8.79 -16.11
C ASP A 187 0.59 8.66 -14.84
N TYR A 188 1.17 8.10 -13.78
CA TYR A 188 0.54 7.99 -12.47
C TYR A 188 0.19 9.37 -11.91
N TYR A 189 1.14 10.31 -11.90
CA TYR A 189 0.94 11.68 -11.43
C TYR A 189 -0.15 12.41 -12.21
N ALA A 190 -0.15 12.26 -13.54
CA ALA A 190 -1.18 12.87 -14.37
C ALA A 190 -2.58 12.30 -14.09
N THR A 191 -2.69 10.98 -13.92
CA THR A 191 -3.95 10.35 -13.48
C THR A 191 -4.36 10.82 -12.10
N TRP A 192 -3.43 10.87 -11.14
CA TRP A 192 -3.70 11.33 -9.79
C TRP A 192 -4.24 12.77 -9.79
N ILE A 193 -3.63 13.69 -10.53
CA ILE A 193 -4.13 15.07 -10.67
C ILE A 193 -5.56 15.09 -11.20
N LEU A 194 -5.89 14.29 -12.22
CA LEU A 194 -7.24 14.21 -12.77
C LEU A 194 -8.25 13.56 -11.82
N GLU A 195 -7.83 12.69 -10.91
CA GLU A 195 -8.71 12.16 -9.86
C GLU A 195 -9.18 13.27 -8.91
N PHE A 196 -8.30 14.23 -8.58
CA PHE A 196 -8.62 15.35 -7.67
C PHE A 196 -9.17 16.59 -8.40
N PHE A 197 -8.78 16.79 -9.65
CA PHE A 197 -9.13 17.94 -10.48
C PHE A 197 -9.56 17.51 -11.90
N PRO A 198 -10.73 16.86 -12.07
CA PRO A 198 -11.11 16.18 -13.31
C PRO A 198 -11.22 17.05 -14.57
N SER A 199 -11.35 18.37 -14.40
CA SER A 199 -11.55 19.33 -15.49
C SER A 199 -10.40 20.33 -15.63
N VAL A 200 -9.27 20.09 -14.95
CA VAL A 200 -8.16 21.05 -14.91
C VAL A 200 -7.52 21.23 -16.30
N MET A 201 -7.24 20.12 -16.99
CA MET A 201 -6.78 20.07 -18.39
C MET A 201 -6.72 18.60 -18.86
N THR A 202 -6.20 18.32 -20.06
CA THR A 202 -6.03 16.95 -20.56
C THR A 202 -4.87 16.22 -19.87
N LYS A 203 -4.92 14.89 -19.83
CA LYS A 203 -3.85 14.06 -19.25
C LYS A 203 -2.52 14.32 -19.96
N GLU A 204 -2.55 14.43 -21.28
CA GLU A 204 -1.39 14.70 -22.12
C GLU A 204 -0.75 16.03 -21.74
N ARG A 205 -1.55 17.09 -21.53
CA ARG A 205 -1.01 18.38 -21.14
C ARG A 205 -0.41 18.37 -19.73
N ILE A 206 -1.00 17.62 -18.80
CA ILE A 206 -0.42 17.44 -17.47
C ILE A 206 0.95 16.76 -17.57
N LYS A 207 1.06 15.70 -18.38
CA LYS A 207 2.34 15.00 -18.59
C LYS A 207 3.39 15.95 -19.16
N GLU A 208 3.05 16.73 -20.19
CA GLU A 208 3.94 17.75 -20.76
C GLU A 208 4.43 18.73 -19.69
N ILE A 209 3.55 19.27 -18.85
CA ILE A 209 3.95 20.21 -17.79
C ILE A 209 4.86 19.55 -16.76
N ILE A 210 4.58 18.31 -16.36
CA ILE A 210 5.46 17.55 -15.45
C ILE A 210 6.85 17.37 -16.06
N GLU A 211 6.95 17.11 -17.37
CA GLU A 211 8.22 16.99 -18.07
C GLU A 211 8.96 18.33 -18.19
N GLU A 212 8.23 19.40 -18.54
CA GLU A 212 8.77 20.76 -18.66
C GLU A 212 9.35 21.27 -17.35
N LYS A 213 8.70 20.96 -16.22
CA LYS A 213 9.14 21.39 -14.89
C LYS A 213 10.21 20.47 -14.29
N GLY A 214 10.13 19.17 -14.55
CA GLY A 214 11.03 18.18 -13.95
C GLY A 214 10.84 17.96 -12.44
N ASP A 215 9.92 18.71 -11.82
CA ASP A 215 9.51 18.61 -10.42
C ASP A 215 7.98 18.58 -10.33
N PHE A 216 7.44 17.67 -9.50
CA PHE A 216 6.00 17.46 -9.40
C PHE A 216 5.29 18.63 -8.72
N ASP A 217 5.87 19.20 -7.66
CA ASP A 217 5.23 20.28 -6.91
C ASP A 217 5.20 21.55 -7.77
N GLU A 218 6.29 21.86 -8.48
CA GLU A 218 6.32 22.96 -9.45
C GLU A 218 5.33 22.75 -10.61
N ALA A 219 5.20 21.51 -11.08
CA ALA A 219 4.22 21.16 -12.11
C ALA A 219 2.79 21.34 -11.60
N LEU A 220 2.50 20.87 -10.39
CA LEU A 220 1.18 20.99 -9.76
C LEU A 220 0.80 22.46 -9.57
N ASP A 221 1.71 23.29 -9.04
CA ASP A 221 1.49 24.73 -8.89
C ASP A 221 1.22 25.42 -10.23
N CYS A 222 1.97 25.05 -11.28
CA CYS A 222 1.76 25.55 -12.64
C CYS A 222 0.38 25.15 -13.20
N ILE A 223 -0.03 23.90 -12.98
CA ILE A 223 -1.31 23.36 -13.44
C ILE A 223 -2.47 24.08 -12.75
N LEU A 224 -2.39 24.23 -11.42
CA LEU A 224 -3.45 24.86 -10.62
C LEU A 224 -3.54 26.36 -10.90
N SER A 225 -2.42 27.07 -11.07
CA SER A 225 -2.42 28.51 -11.41
C SER A 225 -2.87 28.84 -12.82
N SER A 226 -2.81 27.89 -13.76
CA SER A 226 -3.26 28.08 -15.15
C SER A 226 -4.76 27.83 -15.33
N SER A 227 -5.42 27.29 -14.31
CA SER A 227 -6.79 26.76 -14.38
C SER A 227 -7.82 27.56 -13.56
N PHE A 228 -7.36 28.55 -12.79
CA PHE A 228 -8.15 29.47 -11.97
C PHE A 228 -7.70 30.92 -12.20
#